data_AF-A0AAE3XND3-F1
#
_entry.id   AF-A0AAE3XND3-F1
#
_cell.length_a   1.000
_cell.length_b   1.000
_cell.length_c   1.000
_cell.angle_alpha   90.00
_cell.angle_beta   90.00
_cell.angle_gamma   90.00
#
_symmetry.space_group_name_H-M   'P 1'
#
loop_
_entity.id
_entity.type
_entity.pdbx_description
1 polymer ?
#
loop_
_entity_poly.entity_id
_entity_poly.type
_entity_poly.pdbx_seq_one_letter_code
_entity_poly.pdbx_strand_id
1 'polypeptide(L)'
;MAIQHNPYEQESRSFKPLQASRAGKSVMPPPIMNENEVVQRAVGFEIELDYNPYWNEEHMDELNKGRVFPKDSKFPMFKKGDVLLKGDGFELQTDISYDNFIPYLELVTDPFEESLSGYHRMGETMMRMMSFMEEVYKEARIHWYNFRLPAKAKAFGNIPPKFENLVFKLGRGSISSGLFQATAGISLSAISDIFEDLAEPRAEESEELKQKRKEGRKFLIDWQEDVEYDEDYLHNARAFRHVADVVNDLQMEYGFDASLAGLLKMIGQYFIMGNERMEKYPKSMPSILARTDFSCLFEEATKSCDSVRIQSIWMSMIESLNDRLNIGPLSLPLYRHGIYLAKKCKKYYSGKERLLDVMTRERWAMKIAQGRDELTEAFFPVPEAKEELESMGAMGNHLDNLDPLGLEKVPVFELRGFTHKLPYSIWGEFAHTIFKWVVAKNKGKQAFFNDNETCS
;
A
#
# COMPACT_ATOMS: atom_id res chain seq x y z
N MET A 1 -9.62 -54.02 -9.05
CA MET A 1 -10.01 -52.60 -9.06
C MET A 1 -9.30 -51.94 -7.89
N ALA A 2 -8.25 -51.17 -8.16
CA ALA A 2 -7.43 -50.52 -7.15
C ALA A 2 -8.02 -49.12 -6.87
N ILE A 3 -8.29 -48.84 -5.59
CA ILE A 3 -8.71 -47.52 -5.12
C ILE A 3 -7.44 -46.68 -4.97
N GLN A 4 -7.36 -45.58 -5.72
CA GLN A 4 -6.29 -44.59 -5.57
C GLN A 4 -6.47 -43.81 -4.27
N HIS A 5 -5.48 -43.89 -3.38
CA HIS A 5 -5.38 -43.05 -2.19
C HIS A 5 -4.97 -41.62 -2.57
N ASN A 6 -5.64 -40.66 -1.94
CA ASN A 6 -5.41 -39.22 -2.06
C ASN A 6 -4.13 -38.83 -1.30
N PRO A 7 -3.12 -38.20 -1.94
CA PRO A 7 -1.82 -37.93 -1.32
C PRO A 7 -1.76 -36.69 -0.41
N TYR A 8 -2.90 -36.10 -0.03
CA TYR A 8 -2.95 -34.89 0.82
C TYR A 8 -3.08 -35.16 2.34
N GLU A 9 -3.07 -36.43 2.76
CA GLU A 9 -3.06 -36.82 4.18
C GLU A 9 -1.71 -37.45 4.55
N GLN A 10 -0.66 -36.64 4.77
CA GLN A 10 0.46 -36.96 5.68
C GLN A 10 1.51 -35.83 5.70
N GLU A 11 1.34 -34.89 6.62
CA GLU A 11 2.38 -34.45 7.58
C GLU A 11 1.76 -33.41 8.53
N SER A 12 0.80 -33.85 9.36
CA SER A 12 0.48 -33.13 10.58
C SER A 12 1.63 -33.37 11.57
N ARG A 13 2.71 -32.59 11.42
CA ARG A 13 3.71 -32.48 12.48
C ARG A 13 2.97 -32.00 13.72
N SER A 14 2.98 -32.82 14.75
CA SER A 14 2.44 -32.47 16.05
C SER A 14 3.17 -31.22 16.54
N PHE A 15 2.49 -30.08 16.44
CA PHE A 15 2.86 -28.88 17.18
C PHE A 15 2.77 -29.28 18.66
N LYS A 16 3.91 -29.62 19.26
CA LYS A 16 4.03 -29.61 20.71
C LYS A 16 3.85 -28.15 21.11
N PRO A 17 2.82 -27.80 21.91
CA PRO A 17 2.74 -26.46 22.44
C PRO A 17 4.01 -26.22 23.23
N LEU A 18 4.76 -25.18 22.85
CA LEU A 18 5.80 -24.61 23.71
C LEU A 18 5.13 -24.36 25.05
N GLN A 19 5.54 -25.14 26.07
CA GLN A 19 5.21 -24.80 27.44
C GLN A 19 5.78 -23.40 27.67
N ALA A 20 4.88 -22.43 27.73
CA ALA A 20 5.20 -21.09 28.18
C ALA A 20 5.82 -21.21 29.57
N SER A 21 7.15 -21.10 29.63
CA SER A 21 7.81 -20.85 30.90
C SER A 21 7.26 -19.51 31.40
N ARG A 22 6.68 -19.54 32.60
CA ARG A 22 6.34 -18.33 33.35
C ARG A 22 7.65 -17.63 33.73
N ALA A 23 8.27 -16.95 32.77
CA ALA A 23 9.25 -15.91 33.01
C ALA A 23 8.54 -14.57 32.81
N GLY A 24 8.71 -13.65 33.76
CA GLY A 24 7.88 -12.46 33.91
C GLY A 24 7.72 -11.66 32.63
N LYS A 25 6.48 -11.20 32.39
CA LYS A 25 6.17 -10.17 31.39
C LYS A 25 6.99 -8.92 31.73
N SER A 26 8.15 -8.77 31.10
CA SER A 26 8.76 -7.47 30.89
C SER A 26 7.92 -6.77 29.83
N VAL A 27 6.83 -6.14 30.25
CA VAL A 27 6.14 -5.15 29.43
C VAL A 27 7.17 -4.03 29.24
N MET A 28 7.75 -3.91 28.05
CA MET A 28 8.62 -2.78 27.77
C MET A 28 7.81 -1.51 28.03
N PRO A 29 8.30 -0.58 28.88
CA PRO A 29 7.61 0.68 29.07
C PRO A 29 7.49 1.38 27.72
N PRO A 30 6.34 2.02 27.42
CA PRO A 30 6.19 2.75 26.18
C PRO A 30 7.28 3.83 26.10
N PRO A 31 7.86 4.07 24.90
CA PRO A 31 8.83 5.14 24.71
C PRO A 31 8.19 6.49 25.08
N ILE A 32 8.94 7.32 25.80
CA ILE A 32 8.52 8.66 26.20
C ILE A 32 8.56 9.55 24.95
N MET A 33 7.41 9.94 24.41
CA MET A 33 7.31 11.08 23.49
C MET A 33 6.91 12.32 24.29
N ASN A 34 7.53 13.46 24.02
CA ASN A 34 7.17 14.73 24.68
C ASN A 34 5.71 15.11 24.40
N GLU A 35 4.90 15.30 25.45
CA GLU A 35 3.45 15.59 25.39
C GLU A 35 3.09 16.92 24.68
N ASN A 36 4.07 17.73 24.31
CA ASN A 36 3.88 19.09 23.78
C ASN A 36 4.09 19.25 22.26
N GLU A 37 4.43 18.20 21.52
CA GLU A 37 4.43 18.23 20.05
C GLU A 37 3.19 17.50 19.52
N VAL A 38 2.05 18.20 19.50
CA VAL A 38 0.94 17.74 18.65
C VAL A 38 1.30 18.19 17.23
N VAL A 39 1.39 17.24 16.31
CA VAL A 39 1.63 17.43 14.89
C VAL A 39 0.46 16.68 14.24
N GLN A 40 -0.56 17.40 13.76
CA GLN A 40 -1.82 16.75 13.36
C GLN A 40 -1.73 16.18 11.95
N ARG A 41 -0.91 15.13 11.79
CA ARG A 41 -0.82 14.30 10.58
C ARG A 41 -1.56 12.99 10.75
N ALA A 42 -2.16 12.48 9.68
CA ALA A 42 -2.98 11.29 9.70
C ALA A 42 -2.21 10.08 9.13
N VAL A 43 -1.81 9.13 9.99
CA VAL A 43 -1.37 7.79 9.54
C VAL A 43 -2.56 6.83 9.63
N GLY A 44 -3.09 6.41 8.49
CA GLY A 44 -4.14 5.40 8.38
C GLY A 44 -3.56 4.04 7.97
N PHE A 45 -4.28 2.97 8.30
CA PHE A 45 -3.90 1.62 7.94
C PHE A 45 -5.06 0.88 7.28
N GLU A 46 -4.71 0.11 6.26
CA GLU A 46 -5.62 -0.77 5.53
C GLU A 46 -5.00 -2.18 5.56
N ILE A 47 -5.82 -3.19 5.88
CA ILE A 47 -5.38 -4.58 5.92
C ILE A 47 -6.32 -5.42 5.06
N GLU A 48 -5.89 -5.74 3.85
CA GLU A 48 -6.66 -6.58 2.94
C GLU A 48 -6.63 -8.04 3.44
N LEU A 49 -7.80 -8.65 3.49
CA LEU A 49 -8.03 -10.00 3.97
C LEU A 49 -8.48 -10.90 2.81
N ASP A 50 -8.09 -12.18 2.85
CA ASP A 50 -8.57 -13.20 1.89
C ASP A 50 -9.98 -13.71 2.25
N TYR A 51 -10.89 -12.80 2.59
CA TYR A 51 -12.27 -13.13 2.92
C TYR A 51 -13.22 -12.61 1.88
N ASN A 52 -14.19 -13.45 1.54
CA ASN A 52 -15.26 -13.06 0.64
C ASN A 52 -16.56 -12.99 1.45
N PRO A 53 -17.23 -11.82 1.51
CA PRO A 53 -18.55 -11.73 2.11
C PRO A 53 -19.63 -12.19 1.12
N TYR A 54 -20.68 -12.80 1.67
CA TYR A 54 -21.87 -13.25 0.96
C TYR A 54 -23.11 -12.82 1.74
N TRP A 55 -24.16 -12.38 1.04
CA TRP A 55 -25.45 -12.06 1.65
C TRP A 55 -26.05 -13.19 2.48
N ASN A 56 -25.91 -14.44 2.02
CA ASN A 56 -26.32 -15.64 2.73
C ASN A 56 -25.71 -16.91 2.08
N GLU A 57 -26.05 -18.09 2.60
CA GLU A 57 -25.61 -19.39 2.06
C GLU A 57 -26.12 -19.64 0.63
N GLU A 58 -27.35 -19.22 0.31
CA GLU A 58 -27.91 -19.38 -1.04
C GLU A 58 -27.10 -18.59 -2.09
N HIS A 59 -26.77 -17.34 -1.77
CA HIS A 59 -25.92 -16.47 -2.58
C HIS A 59 -24.54 -17.09 -2.83
N MET A 60 -23.95 -17.70 -1.80
CA MET A 60 -22.68 -18.41 -1.89
C MET A 60 -22.78 -19.66 -2.78
N ASP A 61 -23.85 -20.45 -2.66
CA ASP A 61 -24.07 -21.65 -3.48
C ASP A 61 -24.26 -21.32 -4.96
N GLU A 62 -24.93 -20.21 -5.27
CA GLU A 62 -25.06 -19.72 -6.65
C GLU A 62 -23.70 -19.36 -7.26
N LEU A 63 -22.83 -18.69 -6.50
CA LEU A 63 -21.47 -18.35 -6.93
C LEU A 63 -20.59 -19.60 -7.13
N ASN A 64 -20.67 -20.58 -6.24
CA ASN A 64 -19.90 -21.83 -6.37
C ASN A 64 -20.29 -22.65 -7.62
N LYS A 65 -21.52 -22.47 -8.13
CA LYS A 65 -21.99 -23.10 -9.38
C LYS A 65 -21.44 -22.44 -10.65
N GLY A 66 -20.52 -21.47 -10.51
CA GLY A 66 -19.88 -20.78 -11.63
C GLY A 66 -20.78 -19.78 -12.36
N ARG A 67 -21.91 -19.40 -11.76
CA ARG A 67 -22.78 -18.36 -12.31
C ARG A 67 -22.14 -17.00 -12.03
N VAL A 68 -21.61 -16.37 -13.07
CA VAL A 68 -21.34 -14.92 -13.05
C VAL A 68 -22.69 -14.23 -12.81
N PHE A 69 -22.76 -13.28 -11.88
CA PHE A 69 -24.03 -12.62 -11.55
C PHE A 69 -24.73 -12.13 -12.83
N PRO A 70 -25.94 -12.63 -13.12
CA PRO A 70 -26.81 -11.96 -14.07
C PRO A 70 -27.07 -10.54 -13.53
N LYS A 71 -27.26 -9.56 -14.42
CA LYS A 71 -27.74 -8.22 -14.02
C LYS A 71 -29.05 -8.27 -13.22
N ASP A 72 -29.76 -9.40 -13.29
CA ASP A 72 -31.04 -9.67 -12.62
C ASP A 72 -30.89 -10.55 -11.36
N SER A 73 -29.72 -10.59 -10.74
CA SER A 73 -29.53 -11.23 -9.44
C SER A 73 -30.50 -10.67 -8.40
N LYS A 74 -31.16 -11.54 -7.63
CA LYS A 74 -31.95 -11.12 -6.46
C LYS A 74 -31.09 -10.61 -5.30
N PHE A 75 -29.77 -10.82 -5.36
CA PHE A 75 -28.83 -10.34 -4.36
C PHE A 75 -28.26 -8.99 -4.79
N PRO A 76 -28.35 -7.95 -3.94
CA PRO A 76 -27.71 -6.67 -4.24
C PRO A 76 -26.20 -6.86 -4.41
N MET A 77 -25.56 -6.08 -5.27
CA MET A 77 -24.10 -6.11 -5.34
C MET A 77 -23.51 -5.33 -4.16
N PHE A 78 -22.46 -5.87 -3.55
CA PHE A 78 -21.59 -5.08 -2.68
C PHE A 78 -20.96 -3.95 -3.50
N LYS A 79 -20.70 -2.81 -2.85
CA LYS A 79 -19.93 -1.70 -3.40
C LYS A 79 -18.61 -1.58 -2.66
N LYS A 80 -17.54 -1.19 -3.35
CA LYS A 80 -16.28 -0.87 -2.67
C LYS A 80 -16.53 0.16 -1.55
N GLY A 81 -15.93 -0.08 -0.38
CA GLY A 81 -16.12 0.74 0.82
C GLY A 81 -17.44 0.50 1.57
N ASP A 82 -18.23 -0.53 1.22
CA ASP A 82 -19.38 -0.90 2.05
C ASP A 82 -18.91 -1.34 3.45
N VAL A 83 -19.26 -0.54 4.46
CA VAL A 83 -18.92 -0.80 5.88
C VAL A 83 -19.80 -1.92 6.43
N LEU A 84 -19.22 -3.11 6.61
CA LEU A 84 -19.90 -4.29 7.13
C LEU A 84 -19.96 -4.32 8.66
N LEU A 85 -18.92 -3.79 9.30
CA LEU A 85 -18.83 -3.61 10.75
C LEU A 85 -18.10 -2.31 11.03
N LYS A 86 -18.66 -1.48 11.91
CA LYS A 86 -18.02 -0.27 12.42
C LYS A 86 -17.60 -0.51 13.87
N GLY A 87 -16.32 -0.76 14.06
CA GLY A 87 -15.69 -0.90 15.37
C GLY A 87 -15.31 0.44 15.96
N ASP A 88 -14.65 0.39 17.12
CA ASP A 88 -14.05 1.56 17.75
C ASP A 88 -12.64 1.79 17.16
N GLY A 89 -12.50 2.79 16.29
CA GLY A 89 -11.26 3.16 15.59
C GLY A 89 -10.99 2.38 14.29
N PHE A 90 -11.84 1.42 13.91
CA PHE A 90 -11.69 0.67 12.67
C PHE A 90 -13.02 0.26 12.05
N GLU A 91 -12.99 -0.06 10.75
CA GLU A 91 -14.11 -0.57 9.97
C GLU A 91 -13.70 -1.85 9.23
N LEU A 92 -14.62 -2.81 9.14
CA LEU A 92 -14.51 -3.91 8.20
C LEU A 92 -15.28 -3.49 6.94
N GLN A 93 -14.57 -3.31 5.83
CA GLN A 93 -15.12 -2.85 4.57
C GLN A 93 -14.99 -3.92 3.50
N THR A 94 -15.73 -3.76 2.40
CA THR A 94 -15.50 -4.57 1.19
C THR A 94 -14.57 -3.87 0.23
N ASP A 95 -13.54 -4.58 -0.23
CA ASP A 95 -12.68 -4.14 -1.34
C ASP A 95 -13.02 -4.92 -2.61
N ILE A 96 -13.48 -4.26 -3.67
CA ILE A 96 -13.95 -4.99 -4.87
C ILE A 96 -12.89 -4.92 -5.95
N SER A 97 -12.28 -6.07 -6.28
CA SER A 97 -11.55 -6.21 -7.54
C SER A 97 -12.46 -6.72 -8.65
N TYR A 98 -12.40 -6.06 -9.80
CA TYR A 98 -13.31 -6.27 -10.94
C TYR A 98 -13.19 -7.66 -11.58
N ASP A 99 -12.16 -8.45 -11.26
CA ASP A 99 -11.86 -9.66 -12.00
C ASP A 99 -12.80 -10.83 -11.74
N ASN A 100 -13.57 -10.79 -10.65
CA ASN A 100 -14.52 -11.86 -10.34
C ASN A 100 -15.85 -11.41 -9.70
N PHE A 101 -16.07 -10.10 -9.46
CA PHE A 101 -17.20 -9.60 -8.65
C PHE A 101 -17.29 -10.25 -7.26
N ILE A 102 -16.18 -10.82 -6.78
CA ILE A 102 -16.09 -11.39 -5.45
C ILE A 102 -15.43 -10.31 -4.60
N PRO A 103 -16.16 -9.71 -3.65
CA PRO A 103 -15.59 -8.71 -2.75
C PRO A 103 -14.50 -9.32 -1.87
N TYR A 104 -13.38 -8.62 -1.85
CA TYR A 104 -12.38 -8.44 -0.80
C TYR A 104 -13.04 -8.10 0.53
N LEU A 105 -12.44 -8.46 1.66
CA LEU A 105 -12.61 -7.70 2.89
C LEU A 105 -11.32 -6.96 3.19
N GLU A 106 -11.46 -5.81 3.80
CA GLU A 106 -10.35 -5.07 4.36
C GLU A 106 -10.72 -4.52 5.72
N LEU A 107 -9.75 -4.45 6.62
CA LEU A 107 -9.89 -3.66 7.85
C LEU A 107 -9.23 -2.30 7.61
N VAL A 108 -10.01 -1.24 7.78
CA VAL A 108 -9.57 0.14 7.57
C VAL A 108 -9.62 0.88 8.91
N THR A 109 -8.55 1.56 9.30
CA THR A 109 -8.55 2.37 10.51
C THR A 109 -8.99 3.79 10.23
N ASP A 110 -9.54 4.46 11.24
CA ASP A 110 -9.47 5.92 11.25
C ASP A 110 -7.98 6.34 11.26
N PRO A 111 -7.63 7.49 10.65
CA PRO A 111 -6.27 7.99 10.73
C PRO A 111 -5.86 8.35 12.16
N PHE A 112 -4.59 8.07 12.47
CA PHE A 112 -3.97 8.39 13.75
C PHE A 112 -3.13 9.64 13.63
N GLU A 113 -3.34 10.58 14.55
CA GLU A 113 -2.52 11.79 14.68
C GLU A 113 -1.07 11.43 14.98
N GLU A 114 -0.10 12.16 14.41
CA GLU A 114 1.32 12.02 14.75
C GLU A 114 1.67 12.60 16.13
N SER A 115 1.13 11.99 17.16
CA SER A 115 1.32 12.36 18.56
C SER A 115 1.44 11.12 19.45
N LEU A 116 1.74 11.32 20.73
CA LEU A 116 1.72 10.22 21.71
C LEU A 116 0.31 9.64 21.89
N SER A 117 -0.72 10.49 21.91
CA SER A 117 -2.12 10.05 21.98
C SER A 117 -2.52 9.26 20.74
N GLY A 118 -2.10 9.68 19.54
CA GLY A 118 -2.33 8.92 18.31
C GLY A 118 -1.61 7.59 18.31
N TYR A 119 -0.35 7.53 18.78
CA TYR A 119 0.41 6.29 18.94
C TYR A 119 -0.28 5.28 19.88
N HIS A 120 -0.81 5.76 21.01
CA HIS A 120 -1.57 4.92 21.94
C HIS A 120 -2.90 4.46 21.36
N ARG A 121 -3.67 5.38 20.77
CA ARG A 121 -4.96 5.07 20.12
C ARG A 121 -4.80 4.05 19.00
N MET A 122 -3.73 4.16 18.21
CA MET A 122 -3.37 3.19 17.19
C MET A 122 -3.09 1.82 17.80
N GLY A 123 -2.28 1.76 18.86
CA GLY A 123 -1.99 0.50 19.56
C GLY A 123 -3.26 -0.17 20.10
N GLU A 124 -4.16 0.60 20.70
CA GLU A 124 -5.46 0.10 21.18
C GLU A 124 -6.35 -0.40 20.05
N THR A 125 -6.41 0.34 18.95
CA THR A 125 -7.20 -0.03 17.75
C THR A 125 -6.67 -1.32 17.14
N MET A 126 -5.36 -1.43 16.96
CA MET A 126 -4.72 -2.64 16.42
C MET A 126 -4.97 -3.84 17.34
N MET A 127 -4.85 -3.70 18.67
CA MET A 127 -5.18 -4.78 19.60
C MET A 127 -6.65 -5.24 19.50
N ARG A 128 -7.59 -4.32 19.26
CA ARG A 128 -9.01 -4.66 19.04
C ARG A 128 -9.21 -5.39 17.73
N MET A 129 -8.57 -4.94 16.64
CA MET A 129 -8.59 -5.64 15.34
C MET A 129 -8.01 -7.05 15.46
N MET A 130 -6.88 -7.22 16.16
CA MET A 130 -6.26 -8.51 16.42
C MET A 130 -7.19 -9.43 17.21
N SER A 131 -7.85 -8.91 18.25
CA SER A 131 -8.83 -9.65 19.05
C SER A 131 -10.06 -10.05 18.23
N PHE A 132 -10.53 -9.15 17.35
CA PHE A 132 -11.59 -9.44 16.40
C PHE A 132 -11.19 -10.58 15.46
N MET A 133 -9.99 -10.52 14.88
CA MET A 133 -9.47 -11.57 14.00
C MET A 133 -9.27 -12.90 14.71
N GLU A 134 -8.86 -12.90 15.98
CA GLU A 134 -8.75 -14.11 16.78
C GLU A 134 -10.12 -14.79 16.98
N GLU A 135 -11.17 -14.01 17.25
CA GLU A 135 -12.53 -14.55 17.36
C GLU A 135 -13.04 -15.07 16.01
N VAL A 136 -12.83 -14.32 14.92
CA VAL A 136 -13.13 -14.79 13.55
C VAL A 136 -12.40 -16.10 13.25
N TYR A 137 -11.12 -16.21 13.62
CA TYR A 137 -10.29 -17.39 13.45
C TYR A 137 -10.84 -18.60 14.21
N LYS A 138 -11.24 -18.42 15.48
CA LYS A 138 -11.84 -19.47 16.31
C LYS A 138 -13.14 -19.99 15.70
N GLU A 139 -14.03 -19.10 15.28
CA GLU A 139 -15.33 -19.47 14.72
C GLU A 139 -15.19 -20.20 13.38
N ALA A 140 -14.31 -19.71 12.49
CA ALA A 140 -14.08 -20.33 11.20
C ALA A 140 -13.47 -21.75 11.30
N ARG A 141 -12.68 -22.04 12.34
CA ARG A 141 -12.21 -23.41 12.65
C ARG A 141 -13.33 -24.35 13.08
N ILE A 142 -14.35 -23.84 13.78
CA ILE A 142 -15.48 -24.64 14.26
C ILE A 142 -16.43 -24.96 13.09
N HIS A 143 -16.72 -23.97 12.26
CA HIS A 143 -17.80 -24.06 11.26
C HIS A 143 -17.36 -24.45 9.85
N TRP A 144 -16.10 -24.86 9.64
CA TRP A 144 -15.55 -25.36 8.37
C TRP A 144 -16.00 -24.51 7.16
N TYR A 145 -15.33 -23.37 6.97
CA TYR A 145 -15.43 -22.47 5.81
C TYR A 145 -16.59 -21.48 5.75
N ASN A 146 -17.70 -21.67 6.46
CA ASN A 146 -18.82 -20.73 6.49
C ASN A 146 -19.09 -20.25 7.91
N PHE A 147 -19.00 -18.94 8.15
CA PHE A 147 -19.46 -18.38 9.42
C PHE A 147 -20.31 -17.14 9.15
N ARG A 148 -21.41 -16.99 9.89
CA ARG A 148 -22.07 -15.68 10.00
C ARG A 148 -21.15 -14.80 10.83
N LEU A 149 -21.04 -13.50 10.54
CA LEU A 149 -20.32 -12.59 11.46
C LEU A 149 -20.88 -12.90 12.85
N PRO A 150 -20.08 -13.48 13.77
CA PRO A 150 -20.66 -14.14 14.92
C PRO A 150 -21.47 -13.12 15.72
N ALA A 151 -22.46 -13.55 16.50
CA ALA A 151 -23.08 -12.64 17.48
C ALA A 151 -22.01 -11.93 18.34
N LYS A 152 -20.84 -12.55 18.49
CA LYS A 152 -19.62 -12.00 19.11
C LYS A 152 -18.98 -10.84 18.36
N ALA A 153 -19.11 -10.74 17.03
CA ALA A 153 -18.63 -9.58 16.28
C ALA A 153 -19.35 -8.29 16.70
N LYS A 154 -20.60 -8.38 17.17
CA LYS A 154 -21.30 -7.24 17.80
C LYS A 154 -20.61 -6.73 19.08
N ALA A 155 -19.74 -7.52 19.70
CA ALA A 155 -18.93 -7.06 20.83
C ALA A 155 -17.79 -6.12 20.39
N PHE A 156 -17.43 -6.13 19.11
CA PHE A 156 -16.36 -5.31 18.55
C PHE A 156 -16.88 -4.07 17.83
N GLY A 157 -18.18 -3.99 17.52
CA GLY A 157 -18.74 -2.87 16.79
C GLY A 157 -20.20 -3.03 16.39
N ASN A 158 -20.70 -2.01 15.69
CA ASN A 158 -22.05 -1.98 15.16
C ASN A 158 -22.08 -2.55 13.74
N ILE A 159 -23.03 -3.45 13.47
CA ILE A 159 -23.29 -4.00 12.14
C ILE A 159 -24.50 -3.24 11.57
N PRO A 160 -24.39 -2.57 10.40
CA PRO A 160 -25.54 -1.91 9.80
C PRO A 160 -26.70 -2.90 9.53
N PRO A 161 -27.97 -2.49 9.69
CA PRO A 161 -29.13 -3.38 9.53
C PRO A 161 -29.16 -4.15 8.21
N LYS A 162 -28.69 -3.52 7.12
CA LYS A 162 -28.60 -4.17 5.79
C LYS A 162 -27.68 -5.40 5.78
N PHE A 163 -26.75 -5.52 6.73
CA PHE A 163 -25.70 -6.53 6.78
C PHE A 163 -25.83 -7.52 7.95
N GLU A 164 -26.92 -7.46 8.73
CA GLU A 164 -27.09 -8.34 9.91
C GLU A 164 -27.12 -9.84 9.58
N ASN A 165 -27.45 -10.20 8.34
CA ASN A 165 -27.57 -11.59 7.89
C ASN A 165 -26.37 -12.08 7.07
N LEU A 166 -25.28 -11.30 6.96
CA LEU A 166 -24.12 -11.67 6.15
C LEU A 166 -23.47 -12.98 6.62
N VAL A 167 -23.10 -13.79 5.63
CA VAL A 167 -22.29 -15.00 5.76
C VAL A 167 -20.93 -14.73 5.13
N PHE A 168 -19.87 -15.08 5.83
CA PHE A 168 -18.51 -14.94 5.38
C PHE A 168 -17.98 -16.32 5.01
N LYS A 169 -17.38 -16.41 3.82
CA LYS A 169 -16.64 -17.60 3.42
C LYS A 169 -15.16 -17.28 3.41
N LEU A 170 -14.40 -18.20 3.96
CA LEU A 170 -12.98 -18.29 3.71
C LEU A 170 -12.72 -18.31 2.19
N GLY A 171 -12.01 -17.31 1.69
CA GLY A 171 -11.42 -17.35 0.36
C GLY A 171 -10.37 -18.47 0.26
N ARG A 172 -9.78 -18.64 -0.93
CA ARG A 172 -8.57 -19.46 -1.08
C ARG A 172 -7.40 -18.72 -0.40
N GLY A 173 -7.32 -18.78 0.93
CA GLY A 173 -6.39 -17.97 1.73
C GLY A 173 -6.33 -18.37 3.20
N SER A 174 -5.44 -17.71 3.95
CA SER A 174 -5.31 -17.92 5.41
C SER A 174 -6.05 -16.84 6.18
N ILE A 175 -6.87 -17.26 7.16
CA ILE A 175 -7.53 -16.37 8.13
C ILE A 175 -6.53 -15.61 8.99
N SER A 176 -5.34 -16.19 9.16
CA SER A 176 -4.41 -15.74 10.18
C SER A 176 -3.56 -14.56 9.74
N SER A 177 -3.72 -14.05 8.51
CA SER A 177 -2.87 -13.01 7.96
C SER A 177 -3.58 -12.11 6.93
N GLY A 178 -3.02 -10.92 6.69
CA GLY A 178 -3.56 -9.93 5.75
C GLY A 178 -2.46 -9.10 5.10
N LEU A 179 -2.75 -8.51 3.93
CA LEU A 179 -1.83 -7.60 3.25
C LEU A 179 -1.97 -6.23 3.89
N PHE A 180 -0.91 -5.79 4.55
CA PHE A 180 -0.89 -4.51 5.23
C PHE A 180 -0.65 -3.39 4.20
N GLN A 181 -1.21 -2.21 4.44
CA GLN A 181 -0.98 -0.98 3.69
C GLN A 181 -1.07 0.18 4.69
N ALA A 182 -0.34 1.26 4.44
CA ALA A 182 -0.39 2.45 5.29
C ALA A 182 -0.50 3.70 4.44
N THR A 183 -1.39 4.62 4.81
CA THR A 183 -1.56 5.90 4.13
C THR A 183 -1.14 7.02 5.07
N ALA A 184 -0.24 7.89 4.63
CA ALA A 184 0.29 8.97 5.46
C ALA A 184 0.62 10.23 4.65
N GLY A 185 0.49 11.40 5.29
CA GLY A 185 1.11 12.63 4.82
C GLY A 185 2.63 12.57 5.00
N ILE A 186 3.40 12.70 3.92
CA ILE A 186 4.87 12.64 3.96
C ILE A 186 5.45 13.85 3.22
N SER A 187 6.44 14.52 3.81
CA SER A 187 7.11 15.63 3.11
C SER A 187 7.87 15.13 1.89
N LEU A 188 7.85 15.89 0.80
CA LEU A 188 8.57 15.50 -0.43
C LEU A 188 10.07 15.38 -0.22
N SER A 189 10.64 16.18 0.69
CA SER A 189 12.04 16.02 1.10
C SER A 189 12.30 14.69 1.77
N ALA A 190 11.38 14.20 2.63
CA ALA A 190 11.50 12.90 3.28
C ALA A 190 11.36 11.73 2.30
N ILE A 191 10.60 11.88 1.21
CA ILE A 191 10.53 10.86 0.14
C ILE A 191 11.92 10.57 -0.43
N SER A 192 12.77 11.60 -0.56
CA SER A 192 14.15 11.44 -1.02
C SER A 192 14.95 10.48 -0.13
N ASP A 193 14.80 10.61 1.19
CA ASP A 193 15.46 9.77 2.19
C ASP A 193 14.85 8.37 2.27
N ILE A 194 13.54 8.26 2.08
CA ILE A 194 12.86 6.96 2.04
C ILE A 194 13.36 6.14 0.84
N PHE A 195 13.52 6.76 -0.33
CA PHE A 195 14.10 6.08 -1.50
C PHE A 195 15.51 5.57 -1.22
N GLU A 196 16.31 6.32 -0.48
CA GLU A 196 17.62 5.88 -0.03
C GLU A 196 17.50 4.66 0.89
N ASP A 197 16.67 4.71 1.93
CA ASP A 197 16.47 3.57 2.83
C ASP A 197 16.05 2.30 2.10
N LEU A 198 15.25 2.45 1.04
CA LEU A 198 14.75 1.36 0.21
C LEU A 198 15.70 0.92 -0.91
N ALA A 199 16.76 1.67 -1.18
CA ALA A 199 17.74 1.36 -2.22
C ALA A 199 18.69 0.23 -1.82
N GLU A 200 19.22 -0.50 -2.81
CA GLU A 200 20.31 -1.46 -2.61
C GLU A 200 21.52 -0.77 -1.96
N PRO A 201 22.16 -1.31 -0.91
CA PRO A 201 23.26 -0.62 -0.24
C PRO A 201 24.48 -0.45 -1.15
N ARG A 202 25.21 0.66 -1.04
CA ARG A 202 26.46 0.84 -1.79
C ARG A 202 27.61 0.03 -1.18
N ALA A 203 28.64 -0.25 -1.98
CA ALA A 203 29.77 -1.08 -1.54
C ALA A 203 30.54 -0.43 -0.38
N GLU A 204 30.68 0.89 -0.43
CA GLU A 204 31.38 1.75 0.53
C GLU A 204 30.59 2.07 1.81
N GLU A 205 29.31 1.72 1.87
CA GLU A 205 28.51 1.87 3.10
C GLU A 205 29.03 0.96 4.23
N SER A 206 28.88 1.38 5.48
CA SER A 206 29.21 0.55 6.63
C SER A 206 28.28 -0.67 6.72
N GLU A 207 28.78 -1.80 7.23
CA GLU A 207 27.96 -3.01 7.40
C GLU A 207 26.72 -2.77 8.29
N GLU A 208 26.84 -1.86 9.28
CA GLU A 208 25.70 -1.43 10.10
C GLU A 208 24.62 -0.76 9.24
N LEU A 209 24.99 0.19 8.38
CA LEU A 209 24.04 0.89 7.52
C LEU A 209 23.40 -0.06 6.49
N LYS A 210 24.21 -0.95 5.90
CA LYS A 210 23.72 -1.99 4.98
C LYS A 210 22.66 -2.86 5.66
N GLN A 211 22.90 -3.25 6.91
CA GLN A 211 21.98 -4.07 7.69
C GLN A 211 20.69 -3.30 8.02
N LYS A 212 20.77 -2.04 8.48
CA LYS A 212 19.58 -1.20 8.75
C LYS A 212 18.70 -1.03 7.51
N ARG A 213 19.29 -0.74 6.34
CA ARG A 213 18.53 -0.63 5.08
C ARG A 213 17.96 -1.98 4.66
N LYS A 214 18.70 -3.08 4.85
CA LYS A 214 18.21 -4.44 4.56
C LYS A 214 16.99 -4.79 5.40
N GLU A 215 16.99 -4.43 6.67
CA GLU A 215 15.84 -4.64 7.55
C GLU A 215 14.65 -3.83 7.07
N GLY A 216 14.79 -2.53 6.78
CA GLY A 216 13.66 -1.74 6.27
C GLY A 216 13.09 -2.21 4.93
N ARG A 217 13.95 -2.61 4.00
CA ARG A 217 13.52 -3.22 2.74
C ARG A 217 12.77 -4.53 2.94
N LYS A 218 13.20 -5.38 3.88
CA LYS A 218 12.49 -6.62 4.22
C LYS A 218 11.04 -6.36 4.64
N PHE A 219 10.71 -5.18 5.16
CA PHE A 219 9.34 -4.90 5.53
C PHE A 219 8.56 -4.19 4.42
N LEU A 220 9.16 -3.20 3.77
CA LEU A 220 8.47 -2.37 2.77
C LEU A 220 8.46 -2.96 1.35
N ILE A 221 9.26 -4.00 1.11
CA ILE A 221 9.40 -4.63 -0.21
C ILE A 221 9.18 -6.15 -0.14
N ASP A 222 9.65 -6.86 0.90
CA ASP A 222 9.52 -8.33 0.97
C ASP A 222 9.74 -9.01 2.35
N TRP A 223 8.66 -9.29 3.09
CA TRP A 223 8.73 -10.01 4.38
C TRP A 223 8.75 -11.54 4.20
N GLN A 224 9.92 -12.13 3.97
CA GLN A 224 10.15 -13.55 4.23
C GLN A 224 11.41 -13.76 5.07
N GLU A 225 11.30 -14.56 6.14
CA GLU A 225 12.39 -14.85 7.07
C GLU A 225 13.46 -15.78 6.46
N ASP A 226 13.12 -16.58 5.44
CA ASP A 226 13.94 -17.71 5.01
C ASP A 226 14.11 -17.90 3.49
N VAL A 227 13.67 -16.95 2.65
CA VAL A 227 13.90 -17.07 1.20
C VAL A 227 15.16 -16.32 0.81
N GLU A 228 16.21 -17.10 0.53
CA GLU A 228 17.39 -16.64 -0.18
C GLU A 228 16.96 -15.93 -1.48
N TYR A 229 16.99 -14.59 -1.44
CA TYR A 229 16.97 -13.69 -2.60
C TYR A 229 15.89 -13.99 -3.64
N ASP A 230 14.66 -13.52 -3.39
CA ASP A 230 13.72 -13.30 -4.49
C ASP A 230 14.34 -12.28 -5.48
N GLU A 231 14.50 -12.65 -6.74
CA GLU A 231 15.07 -11.77 -7.78
C GLU A 231 14.23 -10.49 -7.92
N ASP A 232 12.92 -10.57 -7.68
CA ASP A 232 12.01 -9.42 -7.75
C ASP A 232 12.26 -8.41 -6.63
N TYR A 233 12.67 -8.87 -5.44
CA TYR A 233 13.06 -8.01 -4.32
C TYR A 233 14.33 -7.22 -4.62
N LEU A 234 15.38 -7.91 -5.09
CA LEU A 234 16.64 -7.24 -5.46
C LEU A 234 16.44 -6.28 -6.62
N HIS A 235 15.55 -6.62 -7.55
CA HIS A 235 15.21 -5.77 -8.68
C HIS A 235 14.62 -4.43 -8.23
N ASN A 236 13.66 -4.43 -7.30
CA ASN A 236 13.10 -3.18 -6.75
C ASN A 236 14.16 -2.34 -6.03
N ALA A 237 14.97 -2.95 -5.16
CA ALA A 237 16.04 -2.25 -4.44
C ALA A 237 17.08 -1.62 -5.40
N ARG A 238 17.40 -2.31 -6.50
CA ARG A 238 18.28 -1.80 -7.57
C ARG A 238 17.63 -0.64 -8.32
N ALA A 239 16.35 -0.74 -8.64
CA ALA A 239 15.61 0.35 -9.27
C ALA A 239 15.61 1.61 -8.37
N PHE A 240 15.32 1.45 -7.06
CA PHE A 240 15.43 2.53 -6.09
C PHE A 240 16.83 3.15 -6.07
N ARG A 241 17.89 2.32 -6.06
CA ARG A 241 19.28 2.80 -6.09
C ARG A 241 19.59 3.58 -7.36
N HIS A 242 19.28 3.00 -8.52
CA HIS A 242 19.58 3.62 -9.82
C HIS A 242 18.86 4.96 -9.97
N VAL A 243 17.58 5.04 -9.61
CA VAL A 243 16.83 6.30 -9.60
C VAL A 243 17.47 7.30 -8.64
N ALA A 244 17.82 6.86 -7.43
CA ALA A 244 18.40 7.76 -6.43
C ALA A 244 19.73 8.35 -6.88
N ASP A 245 20.63 7.53 -7.43
CA ASP A 245 21.93 7.97 -7.93
C ASP A 245 21.76 8.97 -9.10
N VAL A 246 20.88 8.66 -10.07
CA VAL A 246 20.60 9.56 -11.20
C VAL A 246 20.02 10.89 -10.72
N VAL A 247 19.06 10.88 -9.79
CA VAL A 247 18.45 12.12 -9.28
C VAL A 247 19.43 12.94 -8.46
N ASN A 248 20.31 12.31 -7.68
CA ASN A 248 21.37 13.02 -6.95
C ASN A 248 22.32 13.74 -7.93
N ASP A 249 22.67 13.12 -9.05
CA ASP A 249 23.48 13.78 -10.09
C ASP A 249 22.74 14.96 -10.74
N LEU A 250 21.46 14.80 -11.06
CA LEU A 250 20.63 15.89 -11.57
C LEU A 250 20.49 17.02 -10.55
N GLN A 251 20.40 16.68 -9.25
CA GLN A 251 20.30 17.66 -8.18
C GLN A 251 21.55 18.54 -8.13
N MET A 252 22.75 17.95 -8.25
CA MET A 252 24.00 18.70 -8.32
C MET A 252 24.11 19.55 -9.58
N GLU A 253 23.65 19.05 -10.72
CA GLU A 253 23.73 19.73 -12.02
C GLU A 253 22.76 20.92 -12.12
N TYR A 254 21.50 20.71 -11.75
CA TYR A 254 20.43 21.69 -11.90
C TYR A 254 20.25 22.56 -10.63
N GLY A 255 20.77 22.14 -9.47
CA GLY A 255 20.75 22.92 -8.24
C GLY A 255 19.35 23.11 -7.66
N PHE A 256 18.61 22.02 -7.50
CA PHE A 256 17.29 22.00 -6.85
C PHE A 256 17.33 21.35 -5.46
N ASP A 257 16.26 21.54 -4.67
CA ASP A 257 16.20 21.06 -3.28
C ASP A 257 15.75 19.59 -3.14
N ALA A 258 15.71 19.11 -1.89
CA ALA A 258 15.32 17.74 -1.59
C ALA A 258 13.85 17.42 -1.95
N SER A 259 12.95 18.41 -1.98
CA SER A 259 11.55 18.21 -2.32
C SER A 259 11.38 17.91 -3.81
N LEU A 260 12.07 18.66 -4.67
CA LEU A 260 12.09 18.37 -6.11
C LEU A 260 12.83 17.05 -6.40
N ALA A 261 13.88 16.74 -5.63
CA ALA A 261 14.54 15.43 -5.70
C ALA A 261 13.57 14.28 -5.36
N GLY A 262 12.77 14.41 -4.31
CA GLY A 262 11.75 13.41 -3.95
C GLY A 262 10.72 13.18 -5.06
N LEU A 263 10.22 14.26 -5.68
CA LEU A 263 9.31 14.17 -6.82
C LEU A 263 9.96 13.47 -8.04
N LEU A 264 11.18 13.86 -8.40
CA LEU A 264 11.90 13.24 -9.52
C LEU A 264 12.20 11.76 -9.26
N LYS A 265 12.50 11.39 -8.01
CA LYS A 265 12.67 9.98 -7.60
C LYS A 265 11.37 9.18 -7.80
N MET A 266 10.22 9.74 -7.39
CA MET A 266 8.92 9.12 -7.66
C MET A 266 8.67 8.94 -9.16
N ILE A 267 8.86 9.98 -9.97
CA ILE A 267 8.68 9.89 -11.43
C ILE A 267 9.64 8.85 -12.04
N GLY A 268 10.90 8.86 -11.62
CA GLY A 268 11.90 7.89 -12.04
C GLY A 268 11.50 6.45 -11.72
N GLN A 269 10.91 6.20 -10.56
CA GLN A 269 10.38 4.88 -10.21
C GLN A 269 9.26 4.44 -11.16
N TYR A 270 8.30 5.32 -11.46
CA TYR A 270 7.24 5.02 -12.43
C TYR A 270 7.79 4.72 -13.82
N PHE A 271 8.83 5.45 -14.22
CA PHE A 271 9.51 5.29 -15.50
C PHE A 271 10.21 3.93 -15.62
N ILE A 272 10.96 3.50 -14.61
CA ILE A 272 11.60 2.17 -14.58
C ILE A 272 10.54 1.07 -14.50
N MET A 273 9.66 1.13 -13.49
CA MET A 273 8.70 0.05 -13.23
C MET A 273 7.73 -0.12 -14.40
N GLY A 274 7.24 0.98 -14.99
CA GLY A 274 6.39 0.93 -16.18
C GLY A 274 7.11 0.45 -17.44
N ASN A 275 8.44 0.58 -17.52
CA ASN A 275 9.24 0.05 -18.62
C ASN A 275 9.49 -1.46 -18.50
N GLU A 276 9.67 -1.97 -17.29
CA GLU A 276 10.20 -3.31 -17.04
C GLU A 276 9.14 -4.32 -16.59
N ARG A 277 8.12 -3.85 -15.84
CA ARG A 277 7.14 -4.73 -15.20
C ARG A 277 5.88 -4.89 -16.02
N MET A 278 5.31 -6.07 -15.83
CA MET A 278 4.01 -6.45 -16.35
C MET A 278 3.06 -6.61 -15.17
N GLU A 279 2.40 -5.52 -14.78
CA GLU A 279 1.44 -5.56 -13.69
C GLU A 279 0.00 -5.64 -14.17
N LYS A 280 -0.84 -6.13 -13.26
CA LYS A 280 -2.28 -6.19 -13.46
C LYS A 280 -2.97 -4.84 -13.27
N TYR A 281 -2.39 -3.96 -12.45
CA TYR A 281 -2.87 -2.61 -12.20
C TYR A 281 -1.68 -1.64 -12.07
N PRO A 282 -1.79 -0.38 -12.51
CA PRO A 282 -0.70 0.58 -12.44
C PRO A 282 -0.39 0.97 -10.99
N LYS A 283 -1.41 1.01 -10.13
CA LYS A 283 -1.28 1.24 -8.69
C LYS A 283 -0.42 0.20 -7.96
N SER A 284 -0.16 -0.95 -8.59
CA SER A 284 0.67 -2.04 -8.05
C SER A 284 2.16 -1.91 -8.38
N MET A 285 2.52 -1.01 -9.31
CA MET A 285 3.92 -0.83 -9.72
C MET A 285 4.79 -0.10 -8.67
N PRO A 286 4.36 1.02 -8.06
CA PRO A 286 5.18 1.71 -7.08
C PRO A 286 4.98 1.14 -5.66
N SER A 287 6.07 1.02 -4.90
CA SER A 287 5.98 0.76 -3.45
C SER A 287 5.48 1.98 -2.67
N ILE A 288 5.68 3.19 -3.21
CA ILE A 288 5.17 4.43 -2.64
C ILE A 288 4.23 5.03 -3.66
N LEU A 289 2.93 4.86 -3.45
CA LEU A 289 1.90 5.35 -4.34
C LEU A 289 1.47 6.75 -3.91
N ALA A 290 1.56 7.74 -4.81
CA ALA A 290 0.98 9.05 -4.56
C ALA A 290 -0.55 8.98 -4.61
N ARG A 291 -1.19 9.31 -3.49
CA ARG A 291 -2.65 9.48 -3.39
C ARG A 291 -3.05 10.90 -3.75
N THR A 292 -2.17 11.87 -3.51
CA THR A 292 -2.25 13.23 -4.06
C THR A 292 -1.74 13.26 -5.51
N ASP A 293 -2.35 14.07 -6.36
CA ASP A 293 -2.00 14.23 -7.78
C ASP A 293 -0.57 14.73 -7.97
N PHE A 294 0.17 14.18 -8.93
CA PHE A 294 1.55 14.60 -9.22
C PHE A 294 1.68 16.06 -9.62
N SER A 295 0.63 16.66 -10.20
CA SER A 295 0.61 18.11 -10.47
C SER A 295 0.61 18.95 -9.19
N CYS A 296 -0.07 18.50 -8.14
CA CYS A 296 -0.05 19.13 -6.83
C CYS A 296 1.29 18.87 -6.13
N LEU A 297 1.86 17.65 -6.24
CA LEU A 297 3.23 17.39 -5.77
C LEU A 297 4.25 18.32 -6.45
N PHE A 298 4.11 18.58 -7.75
CA PHE A 298 4.98 19.51 -8.47
C PHE A 298 4.83 20.96 -7.98
N GLU A 299 3.60 21.41 -7.74
CA GLU A 299 3.36 22.72 -7.13
C GLU A 299 4.04 22.81 -5.76
N GLU A 300 3.84 21.83 -4.87
CA GLU A 300 4.47 21.79 -3.55
C GLU A 300 6.01 21.73 -3.64
N ALA A 301 6.56 20.88 -4.51
CA ALA A 301 8.00 20.73 -4.71
C ALA A 301 8.68 22.01 -5.20
N THR A 302 7.94 22.88 -5.88
CA THR A 302 8.50 24.10 -6.48
C THR A 302 8.34 25.34 -5.60
N LYS A 303 7.62 25.26 -4.46
CA LYS A 303 7.42 26.40 -3.55
C LYS A 303 8.73 26.91 -2.93
N SER A 304 9.68 26.03 -2.65
CA SER A 304 10.98 26.35 -2.05
C SER A 304 12.06 26.69 -3.08
N CYS A 305 11.76 26.56 -4.38
CA CYS A 305 12.66 26.82 -5.49
C CYS A 305 12.21 28.05 -6.31
N ASP A 306 13.05 28.50 -7.24
CA ASP A 306 12.64 29.45 -8.30
C ASP A 306 11.69 28.73 -9.27
N SER A 307 10.39 28.79 -8.99
CA SER A 307 9.35 28.06 -9.72
C SER A 307 9.32 28.40 -11.21
N VAL A 308 9.63 29.66 -11.58
CA VAL A 308 9.73 30.09 -12.99
C VAL A 308 10.89 29.38 -13.67
N ARG A 309 12.06 29.36 -13.03
CA ARG A 309 13.22 28.61 -13.53
C ARG A 309 12.89 27.12 -13.64
N ILE A 310 12.34 26.50 -12.59
CA ILE A 310 12.02 25.06 -12.60
C ILE A 310 11.04 24.71 -13.72
N GLN A 311 9.97 25.49 -13.91
CA GLN A 311 9.03 25.29 -15.02
C GLN A 311 9.72 25.36 -16.38
N SER A 312 10.69 26.28 -16.56
CA SER A 312 11.41 26.43 -17.83
C SER A 312 12.36 25.28 -18.16
N ILE A 313 12.90 24.58 -17.14
CA ILE A 313 13.86 23.49 -17.30
C ILE A 313 13.27 22.11 -17.00
N TRP A 314 11.99 22.04 -16.62
CA TRP A 314 11.33 20.81 -16.18
C TRP A 314 11.48 19.66 -17.18
N MET A 315 11.13 19.92 -18.44
CA MET A 315 11.23 18.88 -19.47
C MET A 315 12.69 18.46 -19.72
N SER A 316 13.65 19.37 -19.63
CA SER A 316 15.08 19.03 -19.74
C SER A 316 15.55 18.15 -18.59
N MET A 317 15.06 18.38 -17.36
CA MET A 317 15.33 17.49 -16.23
C MET A 317 14.70 16.11 -16.45
N ILE A 318 13.48 16.05 -16.99
CA ILE A 318 12.78 14.78 -17.28
C ILE A 318 13.45 14.00 -18.42
N GLU A 319 13.90 14.67 -19.47
CA GLU A 319 14.72 14.09 -20.54
C GLU A 319 16.02 13.53 -19.97
N SER A 320 16.74 14.33 -19.17
CA SER A 320 17.99 13.90 -18.54
C SER A 320 17.79 12.71 -17.59
N LEU A 321 16.70 12.70 -16.83
CA LEU A 321 16.30 11.57 -15.99
C LEU A 321 16.06 10.33 -16.83
N ASN A 322 15.21 10.41 -17.86
CA ASN A 322 14.89 9.28 -18.73
C ASN A 322 16.12 8.72 -19.45
N ASP A 323 17.01 9.57 -19.95
CA ASP A 323 18.21 9.18 -20.68
C ASP A 323 19.21 8.45 -19.76
N ARG A 324 19.41 8.96 -18.53
CA ARG A 324 20.30 8.34 -17.54
C ARG A 324 19.73 7.06 -16.94
N LEU A 325 18.40 6.93 -16.91
CA LEU A 325 17.73 5.68 -16.58
C LEU A 325 17.83 4.64 -17.72
N ASN A 326 18.17 5.06 -18.95
CA ASN A 326 18.38 4.18 -20.11
C ASN A 326 17.16 3.28 -20.45
N ILE A 327 15.96 3.85 -20.36
CA ILE A 327 14.67 3.14 -20.54
C ILE A 327 14.01 3.39 -21.90
N GLY A 328 14.77 3.90 -22.88
CA GLY A 328 14.28 4.29 -24.20
C GLY A 328 13.68 5.71 -24.24
N PRO A 329 13.18 6.18 -25.41
CA PRO A 329 12.75 7.56 -25.56
C PRO A 329 11.47 7.88 -24.78
N LEU A 330 11.29 9.15 -24.40
CA LEU A 330 10.11 9.64 -23.66
C LEU A 330 8.78 9.46 -24.43
N SER A 331 8.86 9.31 -25.75
CA SER A 331 7.70 9.03 -26.61
C SER A 331 7.17 7.60 -26.47
N LEU A 332 7.89 6.71 -25.78
CA LEU A 332 7.36 5.39 -25.43
C LEU A 332 6.22 5.52 -24.41
N PRO A 333 5.25 4.58 -24.44
CA PRO A 333 4.26 4.44 -23.38
C PRO A 333 4.94 4.36 -22.00
N LEU A 334 4.33 5.03 -21.02
CA LEU A 334 4.74 4.93 -19.62
C LEU A 334 4.70 3.47 -19.16
N TYR A 335 3.65 2.74 -19.55
CA TYR A 335 3.46 1.32 -19.27
C TYR A 335 3.73 0.47 -20.50
N ARG A 336 5.02 0.24 -20.79
CA ARG A 336 5.50 -0.36 -22.05
C ARG A 336 4.98 -1.78 -22.29
N HIS A 337 4.68 -2.54 -21.24
CA HIS A 337 4.13 -3.89 -21.36
C HIS A 337 2.60 -3.94 -21.33
N GLY A 338 1.96 -2.76 -21.23
CA GLY A 338 0.53 -2.63 -21.00
C GLY A 338 0.11 -3.12 -19.62
N ILE A 339 -1.19 -2.99 -19.35
CA ILE A 339 -1.82 -3.51 -18.14
C ILE A 339 -2.76 -4.64 -18.54
N TYR A 340 -2.60 -5.79 -17.89
CA TYR A 340 -3.43 -6.94 -18.19
C TYR A 340 -4.74 -6.84 -17.39
N LEU A 341 -5.81 -6.40 -18.07
CA LEU A 341 -7.17 -6.76 -17.66
C LEU A 341 -7.20 -8.28 -17.47
N ALA A 342 -7.56 -8.78 -16.28
CA ALA A 342 -7.42 -10.20 -16.00
C ALA A 342 -8.13 -11.08 -17.04
N LYS A 343 -7.59 -12.29 -17.19
CA LYS A 343 -7.81 -13.34 -18.20
C LYS A 343 -9.19 -13.50 -18.88
N LYS A 344 -10.30 -12.94 -18.38
CA LYS A 344 -11.62 -12.96 -19.04
C LYS A 344 -11.82 -11.89 -20.12
N CYS A 345 -11.02 -10.83 -20.19
CA CYS A 345 -11.13 -9.81 -21.24
C CYS A 345 -10.43 -10.16 -22.56
N LYS A 346 -9.66 -11.26 -22.63
CA LYS A 346 -9.03 -11.75 -23.87
C LYS A 346 -10.04 -12.01 -25.01
N LYS A 347 -11.32 -12.24 -24.69
CA LYS A 347 -12.38 -12.48 -25.69
C LYS A 347 -13.01 -11.19 -26.25
N TYR A 348 -12.80 -10.04 -25.61
CA TYR A 348 -13.39 -8.75 -26.02
C TYR A 348 -12.38 -7.74 -26.59
N TYR A 349 -11.08 -7.95 -26.35
CA TYR A 349 -10.03 -7.00 -26.70
C TYR A 349 -8.90 -7.61 -27.54
N SER A 350 -9.21 -8.60 -28.39
CA SER A 350 -8.22 -9.23 -29.30
C SER A 350 -7.77 -8.32 -30.46
N GLY A 351 -7.80 -7.00 -30.29
CA GLY A 351 -7.47 -6.05 -31.36
C GLY A 351 -7.57 -4.56 -31.01
N LYS A 352 -7.65 -4.19 -29.73
CA LYS A 352 -7.59 -2.77 -29.31
C LYS A 352 -6.28 -2.55 -28.57
N GLU A 353 -5.62 -1.45 -28.92
CA GLU A 353 -4.46 -0.83 -28.27
C GLU A 353 -4.47 -1.09 -26.76
N ARG A 354 -3.30 -1.33 -26.13
CA ARG A 354 -3.29 -1.45 -24.66
C ARG A 354 -3.82 -0.11 -24.17
N LEU A 355 -4.88 -0.12 -23.37
CA LEU A 355 -5.69 1.08 -23.09
C LEU A 355 -4.88 2.25 -22.50
N LEU A 356 -3.65 1.98 -22.03
CA LEU A 356 -2.72 2.95 -21.49
C LEU A 356 -1.56 3.34 -22.41
N ASP A 357 -1.45 2.76 -23.62
CA ASP A 357 -0.42 3.11 -24.60
C ASP A 357 -0.51 4.59 -25.02
N VAL A 358 -1.68 5.21 -24.87
CA VAL A 358 -1.92 6.64 -25.09
C VAL A 358 -1.17 7.56 -24.13
N MET A 359 -0.71 7.02 -22.99
CA MET A 359 0.01 7.76 -21.97
C MET A 359 1.51 7.53 -22.12
N THR A 360 2.19 8.44 -22.81
CA THR A 360 3.65 8.45 -22.91
C THR A 360 4.27 9.13 -21.69
N ARG A 361 5.55 8.83 -21.44
CA ARG A 361 6.34 9.49 -20.38
C ARG A 361 6.40 11.00 -20.58
N GLU A 362 6.65 11.42 -21.83
CA GLU A 362 6.65 12.82 -22.24
C GLU A 362 5.34 13.52 -21.92
N ARG A 363 4.21 12.91 -22.34
CA ARG A 363 2.88 13.48 -22.18
C ARG A 363 2.54 13.65 -20.70
N TRP A 364 2.77 12.62 -19.89
CA TRP A 364 2.49 12.67 -18.47
C TRP A 364 3.32 13.76 -17.78
N ALA A 365 4.64 13.76 -17.98
CA ALA A 365 5.54 14.74 -17.37
C ALA A 365 5.23 16.17 -17.80
N MET A 366 4.92 16.41 -19.08
CA MET A 366 4.51 17.73 -19.57
C MET A 366 3.21 18.19 -18.89
N LYS A 367 2.24 17.29 -18.70
CA LYS A 367 0.95 17.62 -18.10
C LYS A 367 1.06 17.96 -16.61
N ILE A 368 1.94 17.28 -15.88
CA ILE A 368 2.25 17.61 -14.47
C ILE A 368 2.61 19.10 -14.34
N ALA A 369 3.56 19.58 -15.16
CA ALA A 369 3.98 21.00 -15.14
C ALA A 369 2.88 21.97 -15.62
N GLN A 370 1.87 21.49 -16.36
CA GLN A 370 0.69 22.26 -16.75
C GLN A 370 -0.41 22.25 -15.69
N GLY A 371 -0.14 21.74 -14.48
CA GLY A 371 -1.12 21.67 -13.40
C GLY A 371 -2.16 20.55 -13.57
N ARG A 372 -1.82 19.48 -14.31
CA ARG A 372 -2.72 18.36 -14.56
C ARG A 372 -2.00 17.03 -14.46
N ASP A 373 -2.43 16.18 -13.53
CA ASP A 373 -1.99 14.78 -13.51
C ASP A 373 -2.92 13.93 -14.35
N GLU A 374 -2.48 13.52 -15.54
CA GLU A 374 -3.28 12.65 -16.39
C GLU A 374 -3.29 11.19 -15.94
N LEU A 375 -2.46 10.75 -14.98
CA LEU A 375 -2.53 9.41 -14.38
C LEU A 375 -3.54 9.33 -13.23
N THR A 376 -4.72 9.91 -13.44
CA THR A 376 -5.81 9.94 -12.45
C THR A 376 -7.13 9.63 -13.12
N GLU A 377 -8.09 9.08 -12.38
CA GLU A 377 -9.45 8.86 -12.87
C GLU A 377 -10.08 10.15 -13.43
N ALA A 378 -9.81 11.30 -12.82
CA ALA A 378 -10.36 12.58 -13.25
C ALA A 378 -9.90 12.95 -14.67
N PHE A 379 -8.61 12.76 -14.97
CA PHE A 379 -7.97 13.38 -16.13
C PHE A 379 -7.45 12.41 -17.19
N PHE A 380 -7.51 11.09 -16.96
CA PHE A 380 -7.03 10.13 -17.93
C PHE A 380 -7.79 10.24 -19.27
N PRO A 381 -7.08 10.21 -20.42
CA PRO A 381 -7.67 10.50 -21.72
C PRO A 381 -8.58 9.40 -22.28
N VAL A 382 -8.56 8.19 -21.72
CA VAL A 382 -9.39 7.06 -22.17
C VAL A 382 -10.41 6.72 -21.08
N PRO A 383 -11.69 7.13 -21.23
CA PRO A 383 -12.71 6.92 -20.21
C PRO A 383 -12.86 5.47 -19.74
N GLU A 384 -12.75 4.52 -20.67
CA GLU A 384 -12.89 3.08 -20.40
C GLU A 384 -11.75 2.50 -19.55
N ALA A 385 -10.67 3.24 -19.38
CA ALA A 385 -9.48 2.82 -18.65
C ALA A 385 -9.31 3.56 -17.31
N LYS A 386 -10.20 4.51 -17.00
CA LYS A 386 -10.12 5.30 -15.76
C LYS A 386 -10.17 4.41 -14.52
N GLU A 387 -11.06 3.43 -14.52
CA GLU A 387 -11.22 2.47 -13.41
C GLU A 387 -9.94 1.67 -13.12
N GLU A 388 -9.04 1.52 -14.10
CA GLU A 388 -7.75 0.84 -13.90
C GLU A 388 -6.75 1.69 -13.11
N LEU A 389 -6.94 3.01 -13.04
CA LEU A 389 -6.08 3.94 -12.31
C LEU A 389 -6.50 4.13 -10.86
N GLU A 390 -7.39 3.28 -10.35
CA GLU A 390 -7.90 3.34 -9.00
C GLU A 390 -6.79 3.62 -7.98
N SER A 391 -7.08 4.48 -7.01
CA SER A 391 -6.14 4.98 -5.98
C SER A 391 -5.08 5.96 -6.47
N MET A 392 -4.73 6.01 -7.75
CA MET A 392 -3.73 6.96 -8.27
C MET A 392 -4.29 8.39 -8.30
N GLY A 393 -3.69 9.29 -7.51
CA GLY A 393 -4.22 10.65 -7.38
C GLY A 393 -5.67 10.68 -6.85
N ALA A 394 -6.11 9.64 -6.14
CA ALA A 394 -7.50 9.54 -5.70
C ALA A 394 -7.93 10.66 -4.72
N MET A 395 -6.96 11.38 -4.13
CA MET A 395 -7.20 12.54 -3.29
C MET A 395 -7.10 13.87 -4.05
N GLY A 396 -6.78 13.86 -5.34
CA GLY A 396 -6.70 15.07 -6.15
C GLY A 396 -5.63 16.03 -5.63
N ASN A 397 -6.04 17.28 -5.42
CA ASN A 397 -5.21 18.33 -4.83
C ASN A 397 -5.25 18.37 -3.28
N HIS A 398 -5.82 17.36 -2.64
CA HIS A 398 -5.84 17.30 -1.18
C HIS A 398 -4.45 16.99 -0.63
N LEU A 399 -4.07 17.73 0.40
CA LEU A 399 -2.83 17.62 1.15
C LEU A 399 -3.18 17.45 2.63
N ASP A 400 -2.36 16.70 3.34
CA ASP A 400 -2.45 16.58 4.79
C ASP A 400 -1.75 17.77 5.47
N ASN A 401 -2.15 18.10 6.70
CA ASN A 401 -1.51 19.18 7.44
C ASN A 401 -0.33 18.62 8.24
N LEU A 402 0.86 19.18 8.03
CA LEU A 402 2.03 18.79 8.80
C LEU A 402 1.89 19.24 10.25
N ASP A 403 1.38 20.45 10.52
CA ASP A 403 1.31 21.04 11.86
C ASP A 403 -0.14 21.38 12.28
N PRO A 404 -0.45 21.53 13.58
CA PRO A 404 -1.81 21.81 14.06
C PRO A 404 -2.38 23.15 13.60
N LEU A 405 -1.54 24.10 13.20
CA LEU A 405 -1.97 25.39 12.66
C LEU A 405 -2.25 25.28 11.14
N GLY A 406 -1.94 24.15 10.51
CA GLY A 406 -2.14 23.90 9.08
C GLY A 406 -1.31 24.81 8.17
N LEU A 407 -0.14 25.25 8.66
CA LEU A 407 0.75 26.16 7.94
C LEU A 407 1.60 25.41 6.92
N GLU A 408 2.01 24.21 7.26
CA GLU A 408 2.74 23.31 6.38
C GLU A 408 1.81 22.19 5.93
N LYS A 409 1.80 21.94 4.61
CA LYS A 409 0.98 20.93 3.97
C LYS A 409 1.86 19.94 3.26
N VAL A 410 1.50 18.67 3.33
CA VAL A 410 2.26 17.60 2.70
C VAL A 410 1.38 16.71 1.83
N PRO A 411 1.92 16.18 0.72
CA PRO A 411 1.20 15.20 -0.07
C PRO A 411 0.94 13.92 0.70
N VAL A 412 -0.14 13.22 0.32
CA VAL A 412 -0.53 11.95 0.89
C VAL A 412 -0.01 10.81 0.02
N PHE A 413 0.64 9.85 0.67
CA PHE A 413 1.20 8.67 0.05
C PHE A 413 0.62 7.42 0.70
N GLU A 414 0.38 6.41 -0.13
CA GLU A 414 0.09 5.05 0.30
C GLU A 414 1.37 4.23 0.17
N LEU A 415 1.89 3.80 1.31
CA LEU A 415 2.97 2.83 1.42
C LEU A 415 2.37 1.45 1.13
N ARG A 416 2.77 0.91 -0.02
CA ARG A 416 2.40 -0.41 -0.53
C ARG A 416 3.65 -1.26 -0.67
N GLY A 417 3.48 -2.54 -0.97
CA GLY A 417 4.63 -3.44 -1.15
C GLY A 417 4.99 -4.24 0.09
N PHE A 418 4.10 -4.27 1.09
CA PHE A 418 4.06 -5.35 2.07
C PHE A 418 3.57 -6.62 1.35
N THR A 419 4.42 -7.20 0.51
CA THR A 419 4.10 -8.25 -0.47
C THR A 419 3.60 -9.55 0.17
N HIS A 420 3.85 -9.72 1.47
CA HIS A 420 3.41 -10.89 2.22
C HIS A 420 2.31 -10.56 3.20
N LYS A 421 1.42 -11.54 3.35
CA LYS A 421 0.39 -11.47 4.37
C LYS A 421 1.01 -11.58 5.75
N LEU A 422 0.97 -10.50 6.52
CA LEU A 422 1.47 -10.48 7.88
C LEU A 422 0.49 -11.20 8.81
N PRO A 423 0.97 -12.10 9.69
CA PRO A 423 0.13 -12.70 10.72
C PRO A 423 -0.54 -11.64 11.59
N TYR A 424 -1.82 -11.81 11.93
CA TYR A 424 -2.52 -10.83 12.77
C TYR A 424 -1.84 -10.63 14.13
N SER A 425 -1.10 -11.62 14.63
CA SER A 425 -0.38 -11.54 15.90
C SER A 425 0.68 -10.43 15.96
N ILE A 426 1.15 -9.92 14.81
CA ILE A 426 2.22 -8.90 14.74
C ILE A 426 1.73 -7.54 14.20
N TRP A 427 0.46 -7.39 13.85
CA TRP A 427 -0.05 -6.14 13.23
C TRP A 427 0.16 -4.91 14.11
N GLY A 428 -0.03 -5.03 15.43
CA GLY A 428 0.18 -3.92 16.36
C GLY A 428 1.63 -3.42 16.41
N GLU A 429 2.59 -4.35 16.53
CA GLU A 429 4.03 -4.02 16.48
C GLU A 429 4.40 -3.38 15.15
N PHE A 430 3.89 -3.95 14.05
CA PHE A 430 4.16 -3.47 12.71
C PHE A 430 3.64 -2.05 12.46
N ALA A 431 2.39 -1.79 12.87
CA ALA A 431 1.79 -0.46 12.80
C ALA A 431 2.60 0.57 13.62
N HIS A 432 3.06 0.19 14.82
CA HIS A 432 3.92 1.03 15.65
C HIS A 432 5.24 1.37 14.98
N THR A 433 5.87 0.41 14.29
CA THR A 433 7.10 0.66 13.55
C THR A 433 6.88 1.64 12.41
N ILE A 434 5.87 1.42 11.56
CA ILE A 434 5.56 2.32 10.44
C ILE A 434 5.26 3.73 10.96
N PHE A 435 4.41 3.85 11.97
CA PHE A 435 4.03 5.13 12.55
C PHE A 435 5.27 5.90 13.05
N LYS A 436 6.13 5.27 13.86
CA LYS A 436 7.35 5.91 14.36
C LYS A 436 8.29 6.32 13.23
N TRP A 437 8.45 5.46 12.23
CA TRP A 437 9.32 5.72 11.09
C TRP A 437 8.82 6.92 10.26
N VAL A 438 7.52 6.96 9.93
CA VAL A 438 6.90 8.10 9.23
C VAL A 438 7.06 9.40 10.04
N VAL A 439 6.76 9.37 11.34
CA VAL A 439 6.92 10.52 12.23
C VAL A 439 8.37 11.02 12.23
N ALA A 440 9.33 10.11 12.36
CA ALA A 440 10.75 10.46 12.39
C ALA A 440 11.22 11.05 11.06
N LYS A 441 10.84 10.44 9.92
CA LYS A 441 11.17 10.93 8.57
C LYS A 441 10.67 12.33 8.33
N ASN A 442 9.42 12.60 8.67
CA ASN A 442 8.85 13.91 8.49
C ASN A 442 9.38 14.96 9.48
N LYS A 443 9.98 14.56 10.61
CA LYS A 443 10.76 15.45 11.49
C LYS A 443 12.19 15.69 10.98
N GLY A 444 12.54 15.18 9.79
CA GLY A 444 13.88 15.27 9.22
C GLY A 444 14.92 14.46 9.99
N LYS A 445 14.50 13.50 10.83
CA LYS A 445 15.41 12.61 11.55
C LYS A 445 15.87 11.51 10.59
N GLN A 446 17.15 11.17 10.65
CA GLN A 446 17.70 10.00 9.95
C GLN A 446 17.30 8.73 10.71
N ALA A 447 16.06 8.28 10.51
CA ALA A 447 15.54 7.05 11.09
C ALA A 447 15.43 5.95 10.04
N PHE A 448 15.88 4.76 10.41
CA PHE A 448 15.65 3.53 9.67
C PHE A 448 14.42 2.80 10.22
N PHE A 449 13.86 1.94 9.38
CA PHE A 449 12.80 1.05 9.79
C PHE A 449 13.34 0.09 10.89
N ASN A 450 12.61 -0.05 12.01
CA ASN A 450 13.02 -0.73 13.25
C ASN A 450 14.09 -0.06 14.12
N ASP A 451 14.47 1.20 13.85
CA ASP A 451 15.25 1.93 14.86
C ASP A 451 14.39 2.03 16.14
N ASN A 452 14.81 1.30 17.18
CA ASN A 452 14.21 1.34 18.52
C ASN A 452 14.50 2.67 19.23
N GLU A 453 15.10 3.64 18.55
CA GLU A 453 15.32 4.97 19.08
C GLU A 453 13.97 5.56 19.49
N THR A 454 13.78 5.62 20.79
CA THR A 454 12.65 6.28 21.42
C THR A 454 12.53 7.66 20.81
N CYS A 455 11.36 8.02 20.29
CA CYS A 455 11.05 9.37 19.82
C CYS A 455 11.16 10.36 20.99
N SER A 456 12.39 10.77 21.31
CA SER A 456 12.71 11.81 22.29
C SER A 456 12.48 13.20 21.72
#